data_AF-T1D7H2-F1
#
_entry.id   AF-T1D7H2-F1
#
_cell.length_a   1.000
_cell.length_b   1.000
_cell.length_c   1.000
_cell.angle_alpha   90.00
_cell.angle_beta   90.00
_cell.angle_gamma   90.00
#
_symmetry.space_group_name_H-M   'P 1'
#
loop_
_entity.id
_entity.type
_entity.pdbx_description
1 polymer ?
#
loop_
_entity_poly.entity_id
_entity_poly.type
_entity_poly.pdbx_seq_one_letter_code
_entity_poly.pdbx_strand_id
1 'polypeptide(L)'
;MEIHKKYGFSRLIYAPGIADPYLLPVLVYMGISIFDDVLMRKIALDGYEATPLGYVEKSDADPEGNVSFCRNMLETLSLSTEKKTLREITEKYMISGKSMEILRILDSEYMENQLQVFPRITPYIRANDIMSLSRPDLVEYRNKITGYYMRPSGKDILLLIPCSARKPYSQSKSHKRIIEALSGLRSRVHEVIVTSPVGLVPRDLEGIYPAAFYDIPVIGKWYDEEKAMINDMLKQFISRNNYSRIIAFVREDLD
;
A
#
# COMPACT_ATOMS: atom_id res chain seq x y z
N MET A 1 -16.45 4.23 9.62
CA MET A 1 -16.81 4.48 8.19
C MET A 1 -18.28 4.83 7.97
N GLU A 2 -19.26 4.14 8.56
CA GLU A 2 -20.69 4.48 8.40
C GLU A 2 -21.03 5.94 8.76
N ILE A 3 -20.40 6.51 9.79
CA ILE A 3 -20.53 7.94 10.13
C ILE A 3 -20.09 8.83 8.97
N HIS A 4 -18.96 8.53 8.33
CA HIS A 4 -18.48 9.27 7.15
C HIS A 4 -19.39 9.06 5.93
N LYS A 5 -19.96 7.86 5.73
CA LYS A 5 -20.97 7.64 4.68
C LYS A 5 -22.20 8.55 4.88
N LYS A 6 -22.65 8.68 6.14
CA LYS A 6 -23.85 9.47 6.48
C LYS A 6 -23.63 10.98 6.44
N TYR A 7 -22.47 11.46 6.90
CA TYR A 7 -22.24 12.90 7.13
C TYR A 7 -21.10 13.50 6.28
N GLY A 8 -20.40 12.69 5.49
CA GLY A 8 -19.22 13.08 4.73
C GLY A 8 -17.92 13.08 5.54
N PHE A 9 -16.80 13.27 4.83
CA PHE A 9 -15.45 13.35 5.42
C PHE A 9 -15.06 14.76 5.89
N SER A 10 -15.90 15.78 5.64
CA SER A 10 -15.62 17.17 6.05
C SER A 10 -16.02 17.50 7.50
N ARG A 11 -16.64 16.54 8.20
CA ARG A 11 -17.07 16.71 9.60
C ARG A 11 -16.01 16.19 10.54
N LEU A 12 -15.71 16.97 11.57
CA LEU A 12 -14.85 16.54 12.67
C LEU A 12 -15.58 15.46 13.48
N ILE A 13 -14.87 14.36 13.77
CA ILE A 13 -15.39 13.28 14.62
C ILE A 13 -14.61 13.29 15.93
N TYR A 14 -15.34 13.41 17.03
CA TYR A 14 -14.83 13.18 18.38
C TYR A 14 -15.21 11.77 18.83
N ALA A 15 -14.22 11.00 19.29
CA ALA A 15 -14.43 9.67 19.82
C ALA A 15 -13.88 9.58 21.26
N PRO A 16 -14.75 9.67 22.27
CA PRO A 16 -14.32 9.76 23.66
C PRO A 16 -13.71 8.44 24.17
N GLY A 17 -12.64 8.53 24.98
CA GLY A 17 -12.09 7.42 25.76
C GLY A 17 -11.37 6.33 24.97
N ILE A 18 -11.11 6.53 23.68
CA ILE A 18 -10.45 5.54 22.81
C ILE A 18 -9.03 5.95 22.36
N ALA A 19 -8.45 6.98 22.99
CA ALA A 19 -7.16 7.54 22.65
C ALA A 19 -5.98 6.67 23.10
N ASP A 20 -5.96 5.41 22.67
CA ASP A 20 -4.85 4.49 22.87
C ASP A 20 -3.76 4.77 21.83
N PRO A 21 -2.50 5.08 22.20
CA PRO A 21 -1.42 5.35 21.27
C PRO A 21 -1.22 4.21 20.25
N TYR A 22 -1.51 2.97 20.62
CA TYR A 22 -1.38 1.81 19.74
C TYR A 22 -2.54 1.63 18.76
N LEU A 23 -3.57 2.46 18.87
CA LEU A 23 -4.68 2.58 17.93
C LEU A 23 -4.70 3.92 17.19
N LEU A 24 -4.10 4.97 17.74
CA LEU A 24 -4.14 6.33 17.17
C LEU A 24 -3.84 6.39 15.67
N PRO A 25 -2.81 5.71 15.11
CA PRO A 25 -2.54 5.78 13.68
C PRO A 25 -3.72 5.31 12.82
N VAL A 26 -4.35 4.17 13.17
CA VAL A 26 -5.49 3.65 12.40
C VAL A 26 -6.76 4.45 12.65
N LEU A 27 -6.95 4.99 13.85
CA LEU A 27 -8.10 5.84 14.18
C LEU A 27 -8.05 7.17 13.41
N VAL A 28 -6.87 7.80 13.33
CA VAL A 28 -6.64 8.98 12.50
C VAL A 28 -6.79 8.64 11.02
N TYR A 29 -6.25 7.51 10.56
CA TYR A 29 -6.43 7.03 9.18
C TYR A 29 -7.90 6.80 8.80
N MET A 30 -8.72 6.32 9.74
CA MET A 30 -10.16 6.15 9.57
C MET A 30 -10.93 7.48 9.54
N GLY A 31 -10.30 8.60 9.94
CA GLY A 31 -10.88 9.95 9.90
C GLY A 31 -11.36 10.49 11.25
N ILE A 32 -10.98 9.88 12.38
CA ILE A 32 -11.26 10.46 13.70
C ILE A 32 -10.36 11.69 13.91
N SER A 33 -10.96 12.78 14.38
CA SER A 33 -10.31 14.11 14.40
C SER A 33 -9.97 14.60 15.80
N ILE A 34 -10.74 14.20 16.81
CA ILE A 34 -10.61 14.70 18.19
C ILE A 34 -10.52 13.51 19.15
N PHE A 35 -9.60 13.61 20.11
CA PHE A 35 -9.31 12.62 21.12
C PHE A 35 -9.18 13.33 22.49
N ASP A 36 -9.65 12.69 23.57
CA ASP A 36 -9.38 13.12 24.95
C ASP A 36 -8.21 12.32 25.56
N ASP A 37 -7.82 12.66 26.79
CA ASP A 37 -6.67 12.10 27.48
C ASP A 37 -7.03 11.15 28.65
N VAL A 38 -8.32 10.84 28.83
CA VAL A 38 -8.83 10.12 30.01
C VAL A 38 -8.19 8.73 30.13
N LEU A 39 -8.07 8.01 29.00
CA LEU A 39 -7.48 6.67 28.98
C LEU A 39 -6.01 6.69 29.40
N MET A 40 -5.22 7.66 28.92
CA MET A 40 -3.78 7.74 29.22
C MET A 40 -3.51 8.07 30.68
N ARG A 41 -4.33 8.94 31.26
CA ARG A 41 -4.27 9.25 32.69
C ARG A 41 -4.62 8.03 33.54
N LYS A 42 -5.68 7.30 33.16
CA LYS A 42 -6.08 6.07 33.84
C LYS A 42 -4.97 5.01 33.80
N ILE A 43 -4.36 4.78 32.64
CA ILE A 43 -3.28 3.79 32.47
C ILE A 43 -2.07 4.11 33.36
N ALA A 44 -1.71 5.39 33.49
CA ALA A 44 -0.66 5.81 34.42
C ALA A 44 -1.04 5.54 35.89
N LEU A 45 -2.28 5.85 36.29
CA LEU A 45 -2.78 5.57 37.64
C LEU A 45 -2.87 4.07 37.95
N ASP A 46 -3.06 3.24 36.91
CA ASP A 46 -3.00 1.78 37.01
C ASP A 46 -1.55 1.25 37.07
N GLY A 47 -0.53 2.14 37.06
CA GLY A 47 0.88 1.78 37.21
C GLY A 47 1.59 1.42 35.90
N TYR A 48 1.16 1.97 34.77
CA TYR A 48 1.74 1.67 33.45
C TYR A 48 2.19 2.92 32.68
N GLU A 49 3.36 2.83 32.07
CA GLU A 49 3.93 3.86 31.19
C GLU A 49 3.87 3.41 29.73
N ALA A 50 3.42 4.31 28.84
CA ALA A 50 3.38 4.07 27.41
C ALA A 50 4.77 4.25 26.79
N THR A 51 5.21 3.28 26.01
CA THR A 51 6.49 3.33 25.27
C THR A 51 6.28 3.07 23.78
N PRO A 52 7.27 3.31 22.91
CA PRO A 52 7.18 2.94 21.50
C PRO A 52 6.92 1.44 21.24
N LEU A 53 7.19 0.56 22.22
CA LEU A 53 7.08 -0.90 22.08
C LEU A 53 5.91 -1.50 22.86
N GLY A 54 5.04 -0.68 23.46
CA GLY A 54 3.96 -1.14 24.32
C GLY A 54 4.02 -0.53 25.72
N TYR A 55 3.09 -0.95 26.57
CA TYR A 55 3.07 -0.53 27.97
C TYR A 55 4.10 -1.29 28.79
N VAL A 56 4.73 -0.58 29.73
CA VAL A 56 5.62 -1.17 30.74
C VAL A 56 5.07 -0.87 32.13
N GLU A 57 5.20 -1.83 33.05
CA GLU A 57 4.84 -1.62 34.45
C GLU A 57 5.84 -0.65 35.10
N LYS A 58 5.31 0.37 35.75
CA LYS A 58 6.07 1.43 36.41
C LYS A 58 5.23 2.00 37.55
N SER A 59 5.64 1.72 38.79
CA SER A 59 4.88 2.09 39.98
C SER A 59 4.72 3.60 40.17
N ASP A 60 5.60 4.40 39.56
CA ASP A 60 5.56 5.87 39.55
C ASP A 60 5.28 6.44 38.15
N ALA A 61 4.47 5.73 37.34
CA ALA A 61 4.06 6.21 36.02
C ALA A 61 3.38 7.59 36.11
N ASP A 62 3.88 8.53 35.32
CA ASP A 62 3.35 9.91 35.27
C ASP A 62 2.20 10.01 34.26
N PRO A 63 0.98 10.40 34.68
CA PRO A 63 -0.12 10.69 33.77
C PRO A 63 0.25 11.69 32.66
N GLU A 64 0.99 12.76 32.97
CA GLU A 64 1.37 13.76 31.97
C GLU A 64 2.37 13.21 30.95
N GLY A 65 3.24 12.28 31.38
CA GLY A 65 4.12 11.51 30.51
C GLY A 65 3.36 10.73 29.43
N ASN A 66 2.36 9.95 29.83
CA ASN A 66 1.53 9.17 28.89
C ASN A 66 0.71 10.10 27.94
N VAL A 67 0.19 11.20 28.47
CA VAL A 67 -0.53 12.19 27.64
C VAL A 67 0.40 12.85 26.63
N SER A 68 1.61 13.22 27.04
CA SER A 68 2.62 13.81 26.16
C SER A 68 3.08 12.84 25.08
N PHE A 69 3.19 11.55 25.39
CA PHE A 69 3.48 10.50 24.42
C PHE A 69 2.42 10.46 23.29
N CYS A 70 1.13 10.48 23.65
CA CYS A 70 0.05 10.53 22.66
C CYS A 70 0.06 11.84 21.84
N ARG A 71 0.33 12.98 22.49
CA ARG A 71 0.39 14.28 21.80
C ARG A 71 1.48 14.30 20.72
N ASN A 72 2.69 13.85 21.06
CA ASN A 72 3.81 13.76 20.11
C ASN A 72 3.50 12.82 18.93
N MET A 73 2.77 11.74 19.20
CA MET A 73 2.31 10.83 18.14
C MET A 73 1.29 11.50 17.21
N LEU A 74 0.29 12.19 17.76
CA LEU A 74 -0.71 12.94 16.97
C LEU A 74 -0.07 14.03 16.11
N GLU A 75 0.94 14.74 16.63
CA GLU A 75 1.73 15.70 15.84
C GLU A 75 2.41 15.02 14.64
N THR A 76 3.02 13.86 14.86
CA THR A 76 3.64 13.06 13.79
C THR A 76 2.63 12.58 12.75
N LEU A 77 1.44 12.15 13.19
CA LEU A 77 0.35 11.71 12.32
C LEU A 77 -0.24 12.88 11.51
N SER A 78 -0.35 14.06 12.12
CA SER A 78 -0.78 15.29 11.44
C SER A 78 0.19 15.68 10.32
N LEU A 79 1.49 15.72 10.62
CA LEU A 79 2.54 15.98 9.61
C LEU A 79 2.50 14.93 8.50
N SER A 80 2.29 13.66 8.85
CA SER A 80 2.22 12.57 7.86
C SER A 80 0.97 12.62 7.00
N THR A 81 -0.13 13.15 7.52
CA THR A 81 -1.34 13.43 6.74
C THR A 81 -1.05 14.49 5.69
N GLU A 82 -0.42 15.60 6.09
CA GLU A 82 -0.01 16.68 5.18
C GLU A 82 0.95 16.17 4.09
N LYS A 83 1.92 15.32 4.47
CA LYS A 83 2.90 14.73 3.55
C LYS A 83 2.39 13.50 2.78
N LYS A 84 1.13 13.09 2.97
CA LYS A 84 0.51 11.92 2.30
C LYS A 84 1.24 10.60 2.59
N THR A 85 1.79 10.48 3.80
CA THR A 85 2.47 9.28 4.32
C THR A 85 1.73 8.65 5.49
N LEU A 86 0.48 9.06 5.77
CA LEU A 86 -0.31 8.48 6.87
C LEU A 86 -0.51 6.96 6.74
N ARG A 87 -0.79 6.47 5.52
CA ARG A 87 -0.87 5.03 5.26
C ARG A 87 0.43 4.31 5.59
N GLU A 88 1.58 4.92 5.26
CA GLU A 88 2.90 4.35 5.54
C GLU A 88 3.17 4.17 7.04
N ILE A 89 2.68 5.10 7.87
CA ILE A 89 2.81 4.99 9.33
C ILE A 89 1.82 3.96 9.85
N THR A 90 0.56 4.04 9.45
CA THR A 90 -0.51 3.15 9.92
C THR A 90 -0.17 1.69 9.70
N GLU A 91 0.34 1.35 8.51
CA GLU A 91 0.73 -0.01 8.15
C GLU A 91 1.98 -0.50 8.91
N LYS A 92 2.91 0.39 9.25
CA LYS A 92 4.12 0.03 10.02
C LYS A 92 3.88 -0.01 11.52
N TYR A 93 2.84 0.67 12.01
CA TYR A 93 2.56 0.78 13.44
C TYR A 93 1.77 -0.43 13.94
N MET A 94 2.42 -1.60 13.88
CA MET A 94 1.84 -2.91 14.17
C MET A 94 2.03 -3.34 15.64
N ILE A 95 1.78 -2.43 16.59
CA ILE A 95 1.93 -2.75 18.02
C ILE A 95 0.67 -3.44 18.57
N SER A 96 -0.52 -2.99 18.16
CA SER A 96 -1.79 -3.56 18.59
C SER A 96 -2.40 -4.46 17.53
N GLY A 97 -2.77 -5.68 17.91
CA GLY A 97 -3.54 -6.59 17.04
C GLY A 97 -4.87 -5.98 16.61
N LYS A 98 -5.50 -5.16 17.46
CA LYS A 98 -6.75 -4.46 17.14
C LYS A 98 -6.54 -3.39 16.08
N SER A 99 -5.39 -2.72 16.05
CA SER A 99 -5.04 -1.77 14.98
C SER A 99 -5.03 -2.45 13.61
N MET A 100 -4.37 -3.63 13.55
CA MET A 100 -4.29 -4.42 12.32
C MET A 100 -5.64 -4.99 11.89
N GLU A 101 -6.47 -5.42 12.84
CA GLU A 101 -7.84 -5.85 12.58
C GLU A 101 -8.65 -4.73 11.92
N ILE A 102 -8.60 -3.50 12.46
CA ILE A 102 -9.30 -2.35 11.90
C ILE A 102 -8.78 -2.04 10.49
N LEU A 103 -7.46 -2.02 10.28
CA LEU A 103 -6.88 -1.74 8.96
C LEU A 103 -7.33 -2.78 7.92
N ARG A 104 -7.36 -4.07 8.30
CA ARG A 104 -7.86 -5.16 7.44
C ARG A 104 -9.33 -4.96 7.07
N ILE A 105 -10.18 -4.62 8.03
CA ILE A 105 -11.60 -4.34 7.78
C ILE A 105 -11.76 -3.14 6.82
N LEU A 106 -10.96 -2.08 7.02
CA LEU A 106 -10.98 -0.93 6.11
C LEU A 106 -10.64 -1.35 4.68
N ASP A 107 -9.60 -2.15 4.51
CA ASP A 107 -9.12 -2.61 3.21
C ASP A 107 -10.04 -3.64 2.54
N SER A 108 -10.79 -4.44 3.31
CA SER A 108 -11.71 -5.45 2.78
C SER A 108 -13.12 -4.92 2.52
N GLU A 109 -13.70 -4.18 3.46
CA GLU A 109 -15.12 -3.83 3.46
C GLU A 109 -15.37 -2.37 3.05
N TYR A 110 -14.37 -1.50 3.21
CA TYR A 110 -14.53 -0.05 3.02
C TYR A 110 -13.60 0.53 1.95
N MET A 111 -13.05 -0.31 1.07
CA MET A 111 -12.15 0.10 -0.01
C MET A 111 -12.71 1.27 -0.85
N GLU A 112 -13.97 1.19 -1.27
CA GLU A 112 -14.61 2.26 -2.05
C GLU A 112 -14.69 3.58 -1.29
N ASN A 113 -14.89 3.53 0.02
CA ASN A 113 -14.90 4.74 0.85
C ASN A 113 -13.50 5.31 1.02
N GLN A 114 -12.49 4.45 1.18
CA GLN A 114 -11.10 4.88 1.25
C GLN A 114 -10.68 5.58 -0.05
N LEU A 115 -11.00 5.01 -1.21
CA LEU A 115 -10.64 5.56 -2.52
C LEU A 115 -11.19 6.97 -2.80
N GLN A 116 -12.29 7.37 -2.14
CA GLN A 116 -12.84 8.72 -2.28
C GLN A 116 -11.93 9.81 -1.71
N VAL A 117 -11.13 9.47 -0.70
CA VAL A 117 -10.28 10.42 0.05
C VAL A 117 -8.80 10.07 0.03
N PHE A 118 -8.44 8.87 -0.45
CA PHE A 118 -7.06 8.45 -0.55
C PHE A 118 -6.29 9.34 -1.55
N PRO A 119 -5.05 9.75 -1.23
CA PRO A 119 -4.25 10.55 -2.15
C PRO A 119 -3.99 9.80 -3.47
N ARG A 120 -4.23 10.46 -4.61
CA ARG A 120 -3.94 9.87 -5.94
C ARG A 120 -2.47 9.47 -6.14
N ILE A 121 -1.56 10.18 -5.46
CA ILE A 121 -0.11 9.94 -5.48
C ILE A 121 0.41 10.14 -4.07
N THR A 122 1.19 9.18 -3.60
CA THR A 122 2.03 9.29 -2.39
C THR A 122 3.49 9.52 -2.78
N PRO A 123 4.33 10.11 -1.91
CA PRO A 123 5.75 10.34 -2.23
C PRO A 123 6.53 9.05 -2.52
N TYR A 124 6.14 7.95 -1.87
CA TYR A 124 6.70 6.61 -2.03
C TYR A 124 5.72 5.57 -1.49
N ILE A 125 5.98 4.30 -1.78
CA ILE A 125 5.29 3.13 -1.21
C ILE A 125 6.36 2.19 -0.63
N ARG A 126 6.35 1.93 0.68
CA ARG A 126 7.23 0.91 1.28
C ARG A 126 6.41 -0.34 1.54
N ALA A 127 6.41 -1.22 0.55
CA ALA A 127 5.63 -2.45 0.57
C ALA A 127 6.36 -3.55 1.34
N ASN A 128 6.44 -3.39 2.66
CA ASN A 128 7.25 -4.26 3.52
C ASN A 128 6.54 -5.56 3.91
N ASP A 129 5.22 -5.63 3.75
CA ASP A 129 4.39 -6.73 4.21
C ASP A 129 3.34 -7.11 3.15
N ILE A 130 2.79 -8.32 3.24
CA ILE A 130 1.76 -8.81 2.32
C ILE A 130 0.50 -7.95 2.33
N MET A 131 0.19 -7.29 3.45
CA MET A 131 -0.92 -6.34 3.57
C MET A 131 -0.80 -5.16 2.61
N SER A 132 0.41 -4.85 2.13
CA SER A 132 0.62 -3.82 1.11
C SER A 132 -0.12 -4.14 -0.19
N LEU A 133 -0.40 -5.41 -0.48
CA LEU A 133 -1.22 -5.81 -1.64
C LEU A 133 -2.62 -5.19 -1.60
N SER A 134 -3.15 -4.84 -0.43
CA SER A 134 -4.50 -4.30 -0.28
C SER A 134 -4.55 -2.78 -0.18
N ARG A 135 -3.43 -2.08 -0.42
CA ARG A 135 -3.42 -0.62 -0.34
C ARG A 135 -4.33 0.01 -1.41
N PRO A 136 -5.09 1.08 -1.08
CA PRO A 136 -6.02 1.71 -2.02
C PRO A 136 -5.38 2.17 -3.33
N ASP A 137 -4.21 2.81 -3.26
CA ASP A 137 -3.44 3.26 -4.44
C ASP A 137 -3.08 2.11 -5.40
N LEU A 138 -2.64 0.97 -4.86
CA LEU A 138 -2.28 -0.22 -5.63
C LEU A 138 -3.50 -0.97 -6.16
N VAL A 139 -4.58 -1.07 -5.38
CA VAL A 139 -5.87 -1.62 -5.85
C VAL A 139 -6.41 -0.79 -7.02
N GLU A 140 -6.43 0.54 -6.89
CA GLU A 140 -6.93 1.43 -7.94
C GLU A 140 -6.09 1.32 -9.22
N TYR A 141 -4.76 1.26 -9.10
CA TYR A 141 -3.88 1.04 -10.24
C TYR A 141 -4.19 -0.28 -10.96
N ARG A 142 -4.29 -1.39 -10.23
CA ARG A 142 -4.55 -2.71 -10.82
C ARG A 142 -5.92 -2.76 -11.50
N ASN A 143 -6.94 -2.14 -10.91
CA ASN A 143 -8.26 -1.98 -11.53
C ASN A 143 -8.19 -1.15 -12.82
N LYS A 144 -7.33 -0.12 -12.88
CA LYS A 144 -7.12 0.66 -14.11
C LYS A 144 -6.43 -0.13 -15.21
N ILE A 145 -5.38 -0.88 -14.86
CA ILE A 145 -4.63 -1.72 -15.80
C ILE A 145 -5.51 -2.84 -16.38
N THR A 146 -6.31 -3.51 -15.55
CA THR A 146 -7.18 -4.61 -16.00
C THR A 146 -8.46 -4.10 -16.67
N GLY A 147 -9.03 -2.99 -16.19
CA GLY A 147 -10.32 -2.48 -16.64
C GLY A 147 -10.28 -1.49 -17.82
N TYR A 148 -9.17 -0.79 -18.05
CA TYR A 148 -9.12 0.31 -19.03
C TYR A 148 -7.94 0.24 -19.99
N TYR A 149 -6.76 -0.20 -19.54
CA TYR A 149 -5.56 -0.19 -20.37
C TYR A 149 -5.74 -1.05 -21.62
N MET A 150 -5.29 -0.50 -22.76
CA MET A 150 -5.22 -1.19 -24.05
C MET A 150 -3.78 -1.18 -24.53
N ARG A 151 -3.33 -2.32 -25.06
CA ARG A 151 -2.01 -2.48 -25.65
C ARG A 151 -1.82 -1.47 -26.79
N PRO A 152 -0.59 -0.97 -27.01
CA PRO A 152 -0.33 -0.11 -28.15
C PRO A 152 -0.59 -0.82 -29.49
N SER A 153 -1.02 -0.05 -30.50
CA SER A 153 -1.26 -0.57 -31.85
C SER A 153 0.00 -1.19 -32.44
N GLY A 154 -0.15 -2.28 -33.20
CA GLY A 154 0.94 -3.01 -33.84
C GLY A 154 1.73 -3.96 -32.92
N LYS A 155 1.51 -3.91 -31.60
CA LYS A 155 2.19 -4.82 -30.66
C LYS A 155 1.38 -6.10 -30.41
N ASP A 156 1.48 -7.05 -31.34
CA ASP A 156 0.64 -8.25 -31.34
C ASP A 156 1.10 -9.38 -30.39
N ILE A 157 2.36 -9.35 -29.97
CA ILE A 157 2.99 -10.37 -29.11
C ILE A 157 3.17 -9.83 -27.69
N LEU A 158 2.67 -10.53 -26.68
CA LEU A 158 2.92 -10.21 -25.26
C LEU A 158 4.21 -10.87 -24.80
N LEU A 159 5.11 -10.09 -24.19
CA LEU A 159 6.29 -10.57 -23.48
C LEU A 159 6.20 -10.16 -22.00
N LEU A 160 6.03 -11.15 -21.13
CA LEU A 160 6.09 -10.98 -19.68
C LEU A 160 7.53 -11.08 -19.21
N ILE A 161 7.98 -10.12 -18.40
CA ILE A 161 9.37 -10.01 -17.92
C ILE A 161 9.37 -9.73 -16.41
N PRO A 162 10.31 -10.28 -15.61
CA PRO A 162 10.42 -9.94 -14.20
C PRO A 162 10.86 -8.49 -13.99
N CYS A 163 10.51 -7.95 -12.83
CA CYS A 163 11.03 -6.66 -12.38
C CYS A 163 12.55 -6.64 -12.18
N SER A 164 13.09 -5.45 -11.97
CA SER A 164 14.47 -5.22 -11.55
C SER A 164 14.53 -4.21 -10.41
N ALA A 165 15.59 -4.26 -9.59
CA ALA A 165 15.77 -3.33 -8.48
C ALA A 165 15.80 -1.86 -8.94
N ARG A 166 16.51 -1.57 -10.05
CA ARG A 166 16.56 -0.22 -10.63
C ARG A 166 15.26 0.07 -11.40
N LYS A 167 14.63 1.20 -11.07
CA LYS A 167 13.49 1.80 -11.77
C LYS A 167 13.89 3.15 -12.40
N PRO A 168 13.30 3.56 -13.53
CA PRO A 168 12.42 2.76 -14.39
C PRO A 168 13.16 1.52 -14.94
N TYR A 169 12.45 0.40 -15.12
CA TYR A 169 13.07 -0.90 -15.32
C TYR A 169 13.93 -0.96 -16.58
N SER A 170 13.54 -0.27 -17.65
CA SER A 170 14.32 -0.14 -18.90
C SER A 170 15.76 0.36 -18.70
N GLN A 171 16.06 1.04 -17.59
CA GLN A 171 17.41 1.51 -17.28
C GLN A 171 18.27 0.46 -16.57
N SER A 172 17.69 -0.66 -16.14
CA SER A 172 18.44 -1.75 -15.50
C SER A 172 19.30 -2.51 -16.51
N LYS A 173 20.41 -3.11 -16.04
CA LYS A 173 21.31 -3.91 -16.90
C LYS A 173 20.56 -5.06 -17.58
N SER A 174 19.68 -5.74 -16.85
CA SER A 174 18.93 -6.89 -17.35
C SER A 174 17.92 -6.47 -18.43
N HIS A 175 17.16 -5.41 -18.21
CA HIS A 175 16.17 -4.96 -19.21
C HIS A 175 16.84 -4.35 -20.44
N LYS A 176 17.98 -3.65 -20.30
CA LYS A 176 18.75 -3.19 -21.46
C LYS A 176 19.15 -4.33 -22.38
N ARG A 177 19.64 -5.45 -21.81
CA ARG A 177 19.95 -6.67 -22.59
C ARG A 177 18.74 -7.26 -23.30
N ILE A 178 17.57 -7.26 -22.64
CA ILE A 178 16.33 -7.73 -23.27
C ILE A 178 15.94 -6.81 -24.44
N ILE A 179 16.00 -5.50 -24.25
CA ILE A 179 15.68 -4.51 -25.29
C ILE A 179 16.63 -4.66 -26.48
N GLU A 180 17.93 -4.81 -26.22
CA GLU A 180 18.96 -5.06 -27.24
C GLU A 180 18.69 -6.37 -28.00
N ALA A 181 18.34 -7.46 -27.29
CA ALA A 181 18.03 -8.74 -27.90
C ALA A 181 16.74 -8.72 -28.74
N LEU A 182 15.73 -7.96 -28.33
CA LEU A 182 14.49 -7.78 -29.11
C LEU A 182 14.74 -7.00 -30.40
N SER A 183 15.65 -6.01 -30.39
CA SER A 183 16.05 -5.24 -31.56
C SER A 183 14.84 -4.80 -32.42
N GLY A 184 14.82 -5.11 -33.72
CA GLY A 184 13.74 -4.78 -34.64
C GLY A 184 12.37 -5.40 -34.31
N LEU A 185 12.32 -6.49 -33.53
CA LEU A 185 11.07 -7.14 -33.12
C LEU A 185 10.29 -6.30 -32.10
N ARG A 186 10.93 -5.32 -31.45
CA ARG A 186 10.30 -4.46 -30.43
C ARG A 186 9.09 -3.69 -30.96
N SER A 187 9.02 -3.46 -32.28
CA SER A 187 7.85 -2.88 -32.94
C SER A 187 6.58 -3.71 -32.75
N ARG A 188 6.71 -5.04 -32.64
CA ARG A 188 5.61 -6.01 -32.49
C ARG A 188 5.43 -6.56 -31.07
N VAL A 189 6.41 -6.36 -30.20
CA VAL A 189 6.39 -6.89 -28.84
C VAL A 189 5.84 -5.86 -27.85
N HIS A 190 4.81 -6.25 -27.12
CA HIS A 190 4.32 -5.58 -25.94
C HIS A 190 5.01 -6.13 -24.70
N GLU A 191 5.89 -5.33 -24.12
CA GLU A 191 6.62 -5.67 -22.91
C GLU A 191 5.78 -5.30 -21.68
N VAL A 192 5.49 -6.29 -20.82
CA VAL A 192 4.80 -6.08 -19.54
C VAL A 192 5.63 -6.68 -18.43
N ILE A 193 5.95 -5.85 -17.44
CA ILE A 193 6.74 -6.24 -16.28
C ILE A 193 5.80 -6.84 -15.24
N VAL A 194 6.14 -8.03 -14.72
CA VAL A 194 5.43 -8.70 -13.64
C VAL A 194 6.17 -8.44 -12.33
N THR A 195 5.47 -7.91 -11.33
CA THR A 195 6.06 -7.53 -10.05
C THR A 195 5.06 -7.52 -8.90
N SER A 196 5.56 -7.55 -7.66
CA SER A 196 4.80 -7.28 -6.44
C SER A 196 5.25 -5.95 -5.82
N PRO A 197 4.35 -5.20 -5.15
CA PRO A 197 2.90 -5.43 -5.00
C PRO A 197 2.07 -4.86 -6.17
N VAL A 198 2.71 -4.22 -7.15
CA VAL A 198 2.03 -3.45 -8.21
C VAL A 198 1.28 -4.36 -9.19
N GLY A 199 1.72 -5.60 -9.40
CA GLY A 199 1.13 -6.54 -10.34
C GLY A 199 1.74 -6.43 -11.74
N LEU A 200 0.94 -5.95 -12.70
CA LEU A 200 1.36 -5.82 -14.10
C LEU A 200 1.69 -4.37 -14.44
N VAL A 201 2.89 -4.14 -14.98
CA VAL A 201 3.36 -2.82 -15.40
C VAL A 201 3.69 -2.84 -16.88
N PRO A 202 2.82 -2.33 -17.76
CA PRO A 202 3.18 -2.08 -19.15
C PRO A 202 4.39 -1.16 -19.25
N ARG A 203 5.32 -1.46 -20.18
CA ARG A 203 6.60 -0.73 -20.32
C ARG A 203 6.43 0.78 -20.51
N ASP A 204 5.41 1.20 -21.25
CA ASP A 204 5.03 2.60 -21.47
C ASP A 204 4.58 3.32 -20.18
N LEU A 205 4.25 2.57 -19.13
CA LEU A 205 3.82 3.08 -17.82
C LEU A 205 4.86 2.86 -16.71
N GLU A 206 6.07 2.37 -17.00
CA GLU A 206 7.05 2.04 -15.96
C GLU A 206 7.59 3.27 -15.20
N GLY A 207 7.46 4.46 -15.79
CA GLY A 207 7.94 5.73 -15.23
C GLY A 207 6.90 6.48 -14.40
N ILE A 208 5.68 5.96 -14.27
CA ILE A 208 4.59 6.65 -13.56
C ILE A 208 4.27 5.98 -12.22
N TYR A 209 3.51 6.69 -11.39
CA TYR A 209 2.98 6.15 -10.13
C TYR A 209 1.95 5.03 -10.41
N PRO A 210 1.96 3.92 -9.64
CA PRO A 210 2.87 3.58 -8.55
C PRO A 210 4.15 2.83 -8.98
N ALA A 211 4.26 2.41 -10.24
CA ALA A 211 5.33 1.55 -10.75
C ALA A 211 6.75 2.05 -10.45
N ALA A 212 6.98 3.36 -10.55
CA ALA A 212 8.29 3.96 -10.26
C ALA A 212 8.54 4.30 -8.77
N PHE A 213 7.53 4.16 -7.90
CA PHE A 213 7.51 4.78 -6.57
C PHE A 213 7.49 3.78 -5.40
N TYR A 214 7.45 2.48 -5.68
CA TYR A 214 7.45 1.47 -4.63
C TYR A 214 8.85 0.94 -4.33
N ASP A 215 9.01 0.40 -3.12
CA ASP A 215 10.12 -0.44 -2.71
C ASP A 215 9.59 -1.63 -1.90
N ILE A 216 10.25 -2.78 -2.01
CA ILE A 216 9.81 -4.04 -1.39
C ILE A 216 11.04 -4.89 -1.03
N PRO A 217 11.11 -5.47 0.18
CA PRO A 217 12.12 -6.46 0.50
C PRO A 217 11.90 -7.74 -0.31
N VAL A 218 12.90 -8.16 -1.09
CA VAL A 218 12.82 -9.38 -1.91
C VAL A 218 13.76 -10.46 -1.41
N ILE A 219 13.23 -11.68 -1.27
CA ILE A 219 14.02 -12.89 -1.01
C ILE A 219 14.00 -13.85 -2.21
N GLY A 220 13.38 -13.44 -3.33
CA GLY A 220 13.21 -14.28 -4.51
C GLY A 220 12.15 -15.37 -4.37
N LYS A 221 11.20 -15.22 -3.44
CA LYS A 221 10.04 -16.09 -3.28
C LYS A 221 8.77 -15.27 -3.46
N TRP A 222 7.73 -15.91 -4.00
CA TRP A 222 6.39 -15.36 -4.16
C TRP A 222 5.46 -16.02 -3.14
N TYR A 223 4.68 -15.22 -2.44
CA TYR A 223 3.57 -15.67 -1.60
C TYR A 223 2.35 -16.00 -2.45
N ASP A 224 1.48 -16.86 -1.94
CA ASP A 224 0.29 -17.34 -2.66
C ASP A 224 -0.68 -16.19 -2.98
N GLU A 225 -0.79 -15.20 -2.11
CA GLU A 225 -1.60 -13.99 -2.34
C GLU A 225 -1.05 -13.15 -3.48
N GLU A 226 0.28 -13.05 -3.63
CA GLU A 226 0.92 -12.36 -4.74
C GLU A 226 0.69 -13.09 -6.06
N LYS A 227 0.82 -14.43 -6.05
CA LYS A 227 0.51 -15.29 -7.20
C LYS A 227 -0.95 -15.15 -7.62
N ALA A 228 -1.87 -15.23 -6.66
CA ALA A 228 -3.31 -15.12 -6.90
C ALA A 228 -3.66 -13.77 -7.53
N MET A 229 -3.12 -12.67 -6.98
CA MET A 229 -3.26 -11.33 -7.57
C MET A 229 -2.76 -11.29 -9.01
N ILE A 230 -1.53 -11.75 -9.28
CA ILE A 230 -0.93 -11.67 -10.62
C ILE A 230 -1.72 -12.50 -11.62
N ASN A 231 -2.12 -13.71 -11.24
CA ASN A 231 -2.87 -14.62 -12.08
C ASN A 231 -4.25 -14.06 -12.45
N ASP A 232 -4.94 -13.43 -11.50
CA ASP A 232 -6.21 -12.75 -11.78
C ASP A 232 -6.00 -11.56 -12.74
N MET A 233 -5.00 -10.71 -12.47
CA MET A 233 -4.66 -9.60 -13.35
C MET A 233 -4.29 -10.05 -14.76
N LEU A 234 -3.50 -11.11 -14.91
CA LEU A 234 -3.08 -11.64 -16.20
C LEU A 234 -4.28 -12.13 -17.02
N LYS A 235 -5.19 -12.88 -16.41
CA LYS A 235 -6.41 -13.36 -17.07
C LYS A 235 -7.21 -12.20 -17.66
N GLN A 236 -7.48 -11.19 -16.84
CA GLN A 236 -8.24 -10.01 -17.28
C GLN A 236 -7.49 -9.22 -18.35
N PHE A 237 -6.20 -8.95 -18.11
CA PHE A 237 -5.35 -8.17 -19.02
C PHE A 237 -5.20 -8.83 -20.40
N ILE A 238 -4.98 -10.15 -20.46
CA ILE A 238 -4.84 -10.91 -21.70
C ILE A 238 -6.17 -10.93 -22.46
N SER A 239 -7.28 -11.23 -21.77
CA SER A 239 -8.61 -11.31 -22.39
C SER A 239 -9.02 -9.98 -23.06
N ARG A 240 -8.63 -8.86 -22.47
CA ARG A 240 -8.92 -7.52 -23.00
C ARG A 240 -8.07 -7.16 -24.22
N ASN A 241 -6.82 -7.62 -24.26
CA ASN A 241 -5.82 -7.11 -25.20
C ASN A 241 -5.58 -8.01 -26.43
N ASN A 242 -6.04 -9.27 -26.41
CA ASN A 242 -6.05 -10.18 -27.56
C ASN A 242 -4.69 -10.30 -28.30
N TYR A 243 -3.74 -10.99 -27.66
CA TYR A 243 -2.42 -11.25 -28.23
C TYR A 243 -2.41 -12.47 -29.16
N SER A 244 -1.63 -12.40 -30.24
CA SER A 244 -1.41 -13.54 -31.16
C SER A 244 -0.50 -14.60 -30.55
N ARG A 245 0.38 -14.17 -29.64
CA ARG A 245 1.31 -15.03 -28.89
C ARG A 245 1.64 -14.39 -27.55
N ILE A 246 1.82 -15.25 -26.54
CA ILE A 246 2.22 -14.86 -25.20
C ILE A 246 3.52 -15.60 -24.88
N ILE A 247 4.54 -14.87 -24.46
CA ILE A 247 5.84 -15.39 -24.07
C ILE A 247 6.09 -14.97 -22.63
N ALA A 248 6.29 -15.95 -21.75
CA ALA A 248 6.64 -15.72 -20.37
C ALA A 248 8.15 -15.87 -20.20
N PHE A 249 8.86 -14.75 -20.06
CA PHE A 249 10.29 -14.73 -19.72
C PHE A 249 10.43 -14.43 -18.22
N VAL A 250 9.84 -15.28 -17.39
CA VAL A 250 9.84 -15.17 -15.92
C VAL A 250 10.44 -16.44 -15.32
N ARG A 251 10.82 -16.41 -14.04
CA ARG A 251 11.33 -17.61 -13.34
C ARG A 251 10.20 -18.61 -13.11
N GLU A 252 10.54 -19.90 -13.02
CA GLU A 252 9.62 -21.04 -12.84
C GLU A 252 8.69 -20.89 -11.62
N ASP A 253 9.06 -20.07 -10.63
CA ASP A 253 8.32 -19.89 -9.38
C ASP A 253 6.90 -19.27 -9.53
N LEU A 254 6.51 -18.85 -10.75
CA LEU A 254 5.18 -18.29 -11.07
C LEU A 254 4.17 -19.33 -11.61
N ASP A 255 4.55 -20.60 -11.66
CA ASP A 255 3.62 -21.71 -11.92
C ASP A 255 2.59 -21.91 -10.78
#